data_AF-A0A9E5NQ69-F1
#
_entry.id   AF-A0A9E5NQ69-F1
#
_cell.length_a   1.000
_cell.length_b   1.000
_cell.length_c   1.000
_cell.angle_alpha   90.00
_cell.angle_beta   90.00
_cell.angle_gamma   90.00
#
_symmetry.space_group_name_H-M   'P 1'
#
loop_
_entity.id
_entity.type
_entity.pdbx_description
1 polymer ?
#
loop_
_entity_poly.entity_id
_entity_poly.type
_entity_poly.pdbx_seq_one_letter_code
_entity_poly.pdbx_strand_id
1 'polypeptide(L)'
;MRRLGFIRIRLLLLGASAAVILVSAAYPYLSFRGDLSKKYHTQGQNALWMAHHWVGEEHTPQEYLDLALHLKQHDITDAFFHVGPLNPDGTIDQARYPYAAQLIHNVKRYFPELRIQAWVGQVERKGGGPLDLSDEQVRANIVSTAAGLLDLGFDGIHYNIEPVYSGDDHFIDLLRSTKQMAGASDNVLSVASDELEPCWGAERVVRIFANQAGFWNRAYYLEVAAHVDQMAVMMYDTALPADWLFGTLVQWE
;
A
#
# COMPACT_ATOMS: atom_id res chain seq x y z
N MET A 1 43.61 39.22 -14.55
CA MET A 1 43.62 37.83 -15.10
C MET A 1 42.84 36.81 -14.25
N ARG A 2 42.87 36.84 -12.90
CA ARG A 2 42.11 35.86 -12.06
C ARG A 2 40.58 35.88 -12.24
N ARG A 3 39.94 37.05 -12.42
CA ARG A 3 38.47 37.16 -12.58
C ARG A 3 37.89 36.47 -13.83
N LEU A 4 38.60 36.48 -14.97
CA LEU A 4 38.12 35.81 -16.19
C LEU A 4 38.17 34.27 -16.09
N GLY A 5 39.13 33.73 -15.34
CA GLY A 5 39.21 32.29 -15.07
C GLY A 5 38.02 31.78 -14.25
N PHE A 6 37.62 32.52 -13.23
CA PHE A 6 36.45 32.17 -12.40
C PHE A 6 35.12 32.25 -13.16
N ILE A 7 34.96 33.20 -14.09
CA ILE A 7 33.75 33.30 -14.92
C ILE A 7 33.65 32.13 -15.90
N ARG A 8 34.76 31.74 -16.55
CA ARG A 8 34.77 30.58 -17.45
C ARG A 8 34.51 29.27 -16.72
N ILE A 9 35.09 29.07 -15.54
CA ILE A 9 34.82 27.88 -14.71
C ILE A 9 33.35 27.85 -14.28
N ARG A 10 32.77 28.98 -13.87
CA ARG A 10 31.34 29.05 -13.52
C ARG A 10 30.42 28.76 -14.70
N LEU A 11 30.72 29.28 -15.89
CA LEU A 11 29.94 29.00 -17.10
C LEU A 11 30.07 27.54 -17.55
N LEU A 12 31.25 26.94 -17.43
CA LEU A 12 31.47 25.52 -17.71
C LEU A 12 30.72 24.63 -16.71
N LEU A 13 30.75 24.96 -15.42
CA LEU A 13 29.98 24.24 -14.39
C LEU A 13 28.47 24.40 -14.61
N LEU A 14 27.99 25.60 -14.95
CA LEU A 14 26.58 25.84 -15.30
C LEU A 14 26.17 25.06 -16.56
N GLY A 15 27.00 25.05 -17.59
CA GLY A 15 26.75 24.28 -18.81
C GLY A 15 26.74 22.78 -18.56
N ALA A 16 27.67 22.27 -17.74
CA ALA A 16 27.70 20.87 -17.33
C ALA A 16 26.47 20.49 -16.51
N SER A 17 26.06 21.31 -15.54
CA SER A 17 24.84 21.09 -14.76
C SER A 17 23.59 21.09 -15.62
N ALA A 18 23.47 22.03 -16.57
CA ALA A 18 22.35 22.08 -17.51
C ALA A 18 22.30 20.84 -18.43
N ALA A 19 23.47 20.38 -18.92
CA ALA A 19 23.56 19.16 -19.72
C ALA A 19 23.18 17.92 -18.92
N VAL A 20 23.60 17.81 -17.66
CA VAL A 20 23.18 16.71 -16.77
C VAL A 20 21.67 16.73 -16.56
N ILE A 21 21.07 17.88 -16.27
CA ILE A 21 19.61 18.00 -16.10
C ILE A 21 18.87 17.59 -17.39
N LEU A 22 19.34 18.06 -18.55
CA LEU A 22 18.72 17.74 -19.84
C LEU A 22 18.83 16.25 -20.16
N VAL A 23 19.96 15.60 -19.92
CA VAL A 23 20.13 14.15 -20.16
C VAL A 23 19.29 13.35 -19.17
N SER A 24 19.28 13.74 -17.89
CA SER A 24 18.48 13.08 -16.84
C SER A 24 16.97 13.19 -17.09
N ALA A 25 16.49 14.22 -17.80
CA ALA A 25 15.10 14.34 -18.21
C ALA A 25 14.81 13.68 -19.57
N ALA A 26 15.73 13.81 -20.54
CA ALA A 26 15.54 13.29 -21.89
C ALA A 26 15.57 11.76 -21.95
N TYR A 27 16.42 11.11 -21.16
CA TYR A 27 16.51 9.64 -21.15
C TYR A 27 15.21 8.94 -20.70
N PRO A 28 14.62 9.26 -19.52
CA PRO A 28 13.36 8.65 -19.11
C PRO A 28 12.20 9.03 -20.05
N TYR A 29 12.16 10.27 -20.53
CA TYR A 29 11.16 10.70 -21.52
C TYR A 29 11.21 9.89 -22.83
N LEU A 30 12.41 9.70 -23.40
CA LEU A 30 12.61 8.92 -24.62
C LEU A 30 12.39 7.43 -24.39
N SER A 31 12.80 6.91 -23.23
CA SER A 31 12.59 5.50 -22.84
C SER A 31 11.10 5.18 -22.70
N PHE A 32 10.33 6.03 -22.02
CA PHE A 32 8.88 5.88 -21.89
C PHE A 32 8.17 5.87 -23.25
N ARG A 33 8.60 6.73 -24.18
CA ARG A 33 8.03 6.82 -25.54
C ARG A 33 8.46 5.68 -26.46
N GLY A 34 9.60 5.04 -26.18
CA GLY A 34 10.24 4.08 -27.09
C GLY A 34 9.55 2.72 -27.18
N ASP A 35 8.76 2.33 -26.18
CA ASP A 35 8.12 1.00 -26.14
C ASP A 35 6.74 0.99 -25.46
N LEU A 36 5.84 1.89 -25.91
CA LEU A 36 4.41 1.82 -25.56
C LEU A 36 3.69 0.62 -26.23
N SER A 37 4.41 -0.19 -27.02
CA SER A 37 3.87 -1.29 -27.80
C SER A 37 3.76 -2.60 -27.00
N LYS A 38 4.50 -2.71 -25.88
CA LYS A 38 4.38 -3.83 -24.95
C LYS A 38 3.00 -3.82 -24.30
N LYS A 39 2.17 -4.76 -24.73
CA LYS A 39 0.91 -5.07 -24.06
C LYS A 39 1.25 -5.81 -22.77
N TYR A 40 1.16 -5.11 -21.64
CA TYR A 40 1.14 -5.76 -20.35
C TYR A 40 -0.25 -6.39 -20.17
N HIS A 41 -0.25 -7.65 -19.80
CA HIS A 41 -1.45 -8.40 -19.48
C HIS A 41 -1.37 -8.83 -18.02
N THR A 42 -2.52 -9.04 -17.39
CA THR A 42 -2.57 -9.66 -16.06
C THR A 42 -1.81 -10.98 -16.05
N GLN A 43 -1.16 -11.29 -14.93
CA GLN A 43 -0.56 -12.60 -14.66
C GLN A 43 -1.54 -13.59 -14.03
N GLY A 44 -2.83 -13.22 -13.92
CA GLY A 44 -3.86 -14.04 -13.30
C GLY A 44 -3.80 -14.05 -11.77
N GLN A 45 -3.20 -13.02 -11.16
CA GLN A 45 -3.01 -12.86 -9.72
C GLN A 45 -3.37 -11.44 -9.31
N ASN A 46 -4.59 -11.01 -9.63
CA ASN A 46 -5.04 -9.65 -9.39
C ASN A 46 -5.60 -9.52 -7.97
N ALA A 47 -5.47 -8.33 -7.38
CA ALA A 47 -6.09 -7.98 -6.11
C ALA A 47 -7.06 -6.80 -6.26
N LEU A 48 -8.05 -6.70 -5.37
CA LEU A 48 -9.03 -5.63 -5.38
C LEU A 48 -9.41 -5.16 -3.96
N TRP A 49 -9.34 -3.85 -3.72
CA TRP A 49 -9.98 -3.24 -2.55
C TRP A 49 -11.49 -3.17 -2.74
N MET A 50 -12.22 -3.72 -1.77
CA MET A 50 -13.66 -3.87 -1.80
C MET A 50 -14.32 -2.89 -0.83
N ALA A 51 -15.40 -2.29 -1.31
CA ALA A 51 -16.16 -1.30 -0.55
C ALA A 51 -16.78 -1.89 0.74
N HIS A 52 -16.97 -1.01 1.73
CA HIS A 52 -17.46 -1.36 3.07
C HIS A 52 -18.86 -2.02 3.09
N HIS A 53 -19.73 -1.69 2.14
CA HIS A 53 -21.11 -2.17 2.14
C HIS A 53 -21.20 -3.70 2.14
N TRP A 54 -20.24 -4.40 1.54
CA TRP A 54 -20.21 -5.86 1.50
C TRP A 54 -20.17 -6.54 2.87
N VAL A 55 -19.61 -5.87 3.89
CA VAL A 55 -19.58 -6.34 5.28
C VAL A 55 -20.55 -5.57 6.17
N GLY A 56 -20.88 -4.33 5.80
CA GLY A 56 -21.71 -3.40 6.58
C GLY A 56 -23.21 -3.53 6.33
N GLU A 57 -23.62 -4.04 5.17
CA GLU A 57 -25.01 -4.06 4.70
C GLU A 57 -25.45 -5.47 4.31
N GLU A 58 -26.76 -5.71 4.37
CA GLU A 58 -27.35 -6.97 3.94
C GLU A 58 -27.30 -7.07 2.41
N HIS A 59 -26.90 -8.24 1.90
CA HIS A 59 -26.97 -8.57 0.49
C HIS A 59 -27.70 -9.89 0.27
N THR A 60 -28.36 -9.98 -0.87
CA THR A 60 -29.07 -11.17 -1.32
C THR A 60 -28.09 -12.28 -1.75
N PRO A 61 -28.52 -13.56 -1.71
CA PRO A 61 -27.70 -14.66 -2.22
C PRO A 61 -27.27 -14.52 -3.68
N GLN A 62 -28.09 -13.84 -4.51
CA GLN A 62 -27.76 -13.59 -5.92
C GLN A 62 -26.63 -12.57 -6.06
N GLU A 63 -26.64 -11.49 -5.26
CA GLU A 63 -25.56 -10.50 -5.28
C GLU A 63 -24.21 -11.09 -4.88
N TYR A 64 -24.18 -12.01 -3.89
CA TYR A 64 -22.95 -12.72 -3.54
C TYR A 64 -22.48 -13.68 -4.64
N LEU A 65 -23.40 -14.34 -5.34
CA LEU A 65 -23.07 -15.17 -6.50
C LEU A 65 -22.47 -14.32 -7.62
N ASP A 66 -23.13 -13.22 -7.96
CA ASP A 66 -22.69 -12.32 -9.02
C ASP A 66 -21.32 -11.72 -8.69
N LEU A 67 -21.10 -11.33 -7.44
CA LEU A 67 -19.78 -10.90 -6.96
C LEU A 67 -18.72 -11.98 -7.16
N ALA A 68 -18.97 -13.19 -6.67
CA ALA A 68 -18.00 -14.28 -6.75
C ALA A 68 -17.63 -14.62 -8.21
N LEU A 69 -18.62 -14.65 -9.10
CA LEU A 69 -18.40 -14.88 -10.53
C LEU A 69 -17.67 -13.73 -11.20
N HIS A 70 -17.97 -12.48 -10.83
CA HIS A 70 -17.29 -11.31 -11.35
C HIS A 70 -15.81 -11.31 -10.96
N LEU A 71 -15.50 -11.54 -9.68
CA LEU A 71 -14.12 -11.65 -9.19
C LEU A 71 -13.36 -12.76 -9.93
N LYS A 72 -14.01 -13.92 -10.12
CA LYS A 72 -13.42 -15.05 -10.84
C LYS A 72 -13.18 -14.76 -12.32
N GLN A 73 -14.12 -14.09 -12.98
CA GLN A 73 -13.99 -13.70 -14.40
C GLN A 73 -12.83 -12.74 -14.64
N HIS A 74 -12.46 -11.95 -13.63
CA HIS A 74 -11.39 -10.94 -13.71
C HIS A 74 -10.07 -11.40 -13.06
N ASP A 75 -9.91 -12.70 -12.83
CA ASP A 75 -8.71 -13.31 -12.23
C ASP A 75 -8.30 -12.64 -10.89
N ILE A 76 -9.29 -12.24 -10.10
CA ILE A 76 -9.07 -11.68 -8.76
C ILE A 76 -8.81 -12.83 -7.80
N THR A 77 -7.59 -12.92 -7.27
CA THR A 77 -7.18 -13.93 -6.30
C THR A 77 -7.24 -13.44 -4.87
N ASP A 78 -7.21 -12.12 -4.67
CA ASP A 78 -7.19 -11.47 -3.37
C ASP A 78 -8.19 -10.31 -3.34
N ALA A 79 -9.03 -10.26 -2.32
CA ALA A 79 -10.01 -9.19 -2.14
C ALA A 79 -9.93 -8.63 -0.72
N PHE A 80 -9.70 -7.33 -0.61
CA PHE A 80 -9.52 -6.62 0.65
C PHE A 80 -10.81 -5.91 1.05
N PHE A 81 -11.61 -6.51 1.94
CA PHE A 81 -12.92 -5.96 2.33
C PHE A 81 -12.82 -5.01 3.53
N HIS A 82 -13.25 -3.76 3.33
CA HIS A 82 -13.13 -2.72 4.36
C HIS A 82 -13.97 -3.05 5.61
N VAL A 83 -13.34 -3.39 6.74
CA VAL A 83 -14.05 -3.68 8.00
C VAL A 83 -13.98 -2.54 9.02
N GLY A 84 -13.15 -1.53 8.76
CA GLY A 84 -12.84 -0.44 9.69
C GLY A 84 -13.72 0.81 9.57
N PRO A 85 -13.20 1.98 9.98
CA PRO A 85 -11.82 2.21 10.45
C PRO A 85 -11.58 1.73 11.90
N LEU A 86 -10.30 1.62 12.29
CA LEU A 86 -9.90 1.42 13.69
C LEU A 86 -10.33 2.62 14.55
N ASN A 87 -10.79 2.34 15.76
CA ASN A 87 -10.99 3.33 16.82
C ASN A 87 -9.62 3.82 17.34
N PRO A 88 -9.58 4.95 18.08
CA PRO A 88 -8.33 5.49 18.64
C PRO A 88 -7.59 4.50 19.54
N ASP A 89 -8.30 3.54 20.16
CA ASP A 89 -7.76 2.51 21.03
C ASP A 89 -7.28 1.25 20.28
N GLY A 90 -7.36 1.22 18.95
CA GLY A 90 -6.95 0.08 18.14
C GLY A 90 -8.01 -1.02 17.97
N THR A 91 -9.25 -0.80 18.42
CA THR A 91 -10.37 -1.74 18.24
C THR A 91 -11.20 -1.43 16.98
N ILE A 92 -12.03 -2.37 16.53
CA ILE A 92 -13.13 -2.09 15.58
C ILE A 92 -14.43 -2.62 16.17
N ASP A 93 -15.45 -1.77 16.23
CA ASP A 93 -16.81 -2.16 16.65
C ASP A 93 -17.39 -3.21 15.69
N GLN A 94 -17.85 -4.35 16.23
CA GLN A 94 -18.51 -5.42 15.46
C GLN A 94 -19.72 -4.93 14.66
N ALA A 95 -20.40 -3.88 15.12
CA ALA A 95 -21.52 -3.28 14.39
C ALA A 95 -21.12 -2.69 13.02
N ARG A 96 -19.82 -2.55 12.72
CA ARG A 96 -19.31 -2.11 11.42
C ARG A 96 -19.25 -3.22 10.37
N TYR A 97 -19.21 -4.48 10.79
CA TYR A 97 -19.10 -5.63 9.89
C TYR A 97 -20.11 -6.75 10.21
N PRO A 98 -21.40 -6.44 10.48
CA PRO A 98 -22.38 -7.42 10.92
C PRO A 98 -22.64 -8.54 9.89
N TYR A 99 -22.33 -8.30 8.61
CA TYR A 99 -22.53 -9.26 7.52
C TYR A 99 -21.24 -9.92 7.03
N ALA A 100 -20.09 -9.69 7.67
CA ALA A 100 -18.81 -10.24 7.21
C ALA A 100 -18.79 -11.77 7.14
N ALA A 101 -19.29 -12.47 8.16
CA ALA A 101 -19.37 -13.94 8.13
C ALA A 101 -20.29 -14.45 7.00
N GLN A 102 -21.39 -13.73 6.74
CA GLN A 102 -22.32 -14.06 5.66
C GLN A 102 -21.68 -13.85 4.29
N LEU A 103 -20.96 -12.74 4.10
CA LEU A 103 -20.17 -12.47 2.90
C LEU A 103 -19.16 -13.61 2.64
N ILE A 104 -18.32 -13.92 3.63
CA ILE A 104 -17.28 -14.95 3.52
C ILE A 104 -17.91 -16.28 3.11
N HIS A 105 -18.94 -16.72 3.84
CA HIS A 105 -19.61 -17.99 3.57
C HIS A 105 -20.22 -18.06 2.16
N ASN A 106 -20.93 -17.01 1.73
CA ASN A 106 -21.62 -17.03 0.45
C ASN A 106 -20.66 -16.87 -0.74
N VAL A 107 -19.62 -16.05 -0.62
CA VAL A 107 -18.62 -15.90 -1.69
C VAL A 107 -17.79 -17.17 -1.82
N LYS A 108 -17.29 -17.73 -0.71
CA LYS A 108 -16.50 -18.97 -0.71
C LYS A 108 -17.26 -20.19 -1.24
N ARG A 109 -18.60 -20.19 -1.16
CA ARG A 109 -19.43 -21.25 -1.78
C ARG A 109 -19.25 -21.31 -3.30
N TYR A 110 -19.04 -20.18 -3.97
CA TYR A 110 -18.94 -20.09 -5.42
C TYR A 110 -17.51 -19.86 -5.92
N PHE A 111 -16.65 -19.32 -5.07
CA PHE A 111 -15.23 -19.07 -5.36
C PHE A 111 -14.37 -19.40 -4.12
N PRO A 112 -14.16 -20.70 -3.81
CA PRO A 112 -13.46 -21.11 -2.60
C PRO A 112 -11.96 -20.73 -2.58
N GLU A 113 -11.35 -20.54 -3.76
CA GLU A 113 -9.94 -20.20 -3.89
C GLU A 113 -9.63 -18.71 -3.66
N LEU A 114 -10.64 -17.82 -3.68
CA LEU A 114 -10.46 -16.39 -3.43
C LEU A 114 -9.98 -16.17 -2.00
N ARG A 115 -8.87 -15.44 -1.81
CA ARG A 115 -8.44 -15.00 -0.48
C ARG A 115 -9.17 -13.72 -0.08
N ILE A 116 -10.09 -13.84 0.87
CA ILE A 116 -10.89 -12.75 1.42
C ILE A 116 -10.14 -12.23 2.65
N GLN A 117 -9.53 -11.04 2.53
CA GLN A 117 -8.78 -10.44 3.63
C GLN A 117 -9.55 -9.26 4.23
N ALA A 118 -9.47 -9.10 5.55
CA ALA A 118 -10.06 -7.96 6.23
C ALA A 118 -9.17 -6.73 6.05
N TRP A 119 -9.69 -5.71 5.37
CA TRP A 119 -9.02 -4.42 5.21
C TRP A 119 -9.26 -3.55 6.45
N VAL A 120 -8.18 -3.36 7.21
CA VAL A 120 -8.14 -2.67 8.50
C VAL A 120 -7.26 -1.43 8.39
N GLY A 121 -7.85 -0.25 8.56
CA GLY A 121 -7.11 1.01 8.39
C GLY A 121 -7.59 2.14 9.29
N GLN A 122 -6.74 3.17 9.42
CA GLN A 122 -7.02 4.44 10.10
C GLN A 122 -5.85 5.40 9.84
N VAL A 123 -6.10 6.70 10.01
CA VAL A 123 -5.06 7.72 9.98
C VAL A 123 -4.23 7.66 11.28
N GLU A 124 -2.92 7.57 11.15
CA GLU A 124 -1.96 7.59 12.26
C GLU A 124 -1.77 9.02 12.80
N ARG A 125 -1.42 9.14 14.09
CA ARG A 125 -1.28 10.41 14.81
C ARG A 125 -0.26 11.36 14.18
N LYS A 126 0.84 10.84 13.64
CA LYS A 126 1.85 11.59 12.90
C LYS A 126 1.30 12.18 11.59
N GLY A 127 0.20 11.67 11.07
CA GLY A 127 -0.58 12.26 9.97
C GLY A 127 -1.78 13.12 10.40
N GLY A 128 -1.92 13.38 11.71
CA GLY A 128 -3.06 14.12 12.27
C GLY A 128 -4.30 13.26 12.56
N GLY A 129 -4.17 11.94 12.49
CA GLY A 129 -5.24 11.00 12.79
C GLY A 129 -5.36 10.64 14.28
N PRO A 130 -6.36 9.82 14.62
CA PRO A 130 -6.63 9.45 16.01
C PRO A 130 -5.78 8.28 16.55
N LEU A 131 -5.24 7.43 15.66
CA LEU A 131 -4.55 6.19 16.05
C LEU A 131 -3.08 6.48 16.40
N ASP A 132 -2.60 6.02 17.55
CA ASP A 132 -1.19 6.19 17.96
C ASP A 132 -0.47 4.84 18.00
N LEU A 133 0.37 4.56 17.01
CA LEU A 133 1.11 3.31 16.98
C LEU A 133 2.22 3.25 18.03
N SER A 134 2.66 4.37 18.61
CA SER A 134 3.67 4.34 19.67
C SER A 134 3.16 3.74 20.97
N ASP A 135 1.84 3.76 21.18
CA ASP A 135 1.18 3.12 22.31
C ASP A 135 1.12 1.59 22.12
N GLU A 136 1.81 0.87 23.00
CA GLU A 136 1.85 -0.59 22.98
C GLU A 136 0.46 -1.23 23.19
N GLN A 137 -0.40 -0.62 24.00
CA GLN A 137 -1.75 -1.14 24.23
C GLN A 137 -2.61 -0.99 22.98
N VAL A 138 -2.47 0.12 22.23
CA VAL A 138 -3.14 0.29 20.93
C VAL A 138 -2.68 -0.81 19.97
N ARG A 139 -1.38 -1.07 19.84
CA ARG A 139 -0.87 -2.17 19.00
C ARG A 139 -1.41 -3.53 19.43
N ALA A 140 -1.43 -3.83 20.73
CA ALA A 140 -1.98 -5.08 21.25
C ALA A 140 -3.48 -5.23 20.91
N ASN A 141 -4.25 -4.15 21.00
CA ASN A 141 -5.67 -4.14 20.63
C ASN A 141 -5.88 -4.34 19.12
N ILE A 142 -5.01 -3.77 18.27
CA ILE A 142 -5.05 -4.02 16.82
C ILE A 142 -4.80 -5.51 16.54
N VAL A 143 -3.81 -6.12 17.20
CA VAL A 143 -3.52 -7.56 17.05
C VAL A 143 -4.71 -8.41 17.52
N SER A 144 -5.34 -8.06 18.65
CA SER A 144 -6.54 -8.76 19.12
C SER A 144 -7.73 -8.59 18.17
N THR A 145 -7.88 -7.42 17.56
CA THR A 145 -8.93 -7.16 16.56
C THR A 145 -8.69 -8.00 15.32
N ALA A 146 -7.45 -8.08 14.84
CA ALA A 146 -7.05 -8.95 13.74
C ALA A 146 -7.34 -10.42 14.05
N ALA A 147 -7.04 -10.90 15.26
CA ALA A 147 -7.36 -12.27 15.68
C ALA A 147 -8.86 -12.57 15.58
N GLY A 148 -9.71 -11.66 16.07
CA GLY A 148 -11.16 -11.82 15.99
C GLY A 148 -11.70 -11.83 14.55
N LEU A 149 -11.08 -11.08 13.63
CA LEU A 149 -11.42 -11.11 12.20
C LEU A 149 -11.00 -12.43 11.56
N LEU A 150 -9.83 -12.98 11.89
CA LEU A 150 -9.41 -14.29 11.42
C LEU A 150 -10.33 -15.40 11.95
N ASP A 151 -10.72 -15.34 13.23
CA ASP A 151 -11.68 -16.28 13.84
C ASP A 151 -13.07 -16.22 13.17
N LEU A 152 -13.45 -15.07 12.60
CA LEU A 152 -14.68 -14.90 11.83
C LEU A 152 -14.65 -15.62 10.47
N GLY A 153 -13.45 -15.98 9.99
CA GLY A 153 -13.24 -16.74 8.75
C GLY A 153 -12.60 -15.95 7.61
N PHE A 154 -12.07 -14.74 7.86
CA PHE A 154 -11.22 -14.07 6.89
C PHE A 154 -9.93 -14.88 6.67
N ASP A 155 -9.46 -14.97 5.42
CA ASP A 155 -8.22 -15.68 5.06
C ASP A 155 -6.96 -14.84 5.35
N GLY A 156 -7.12 -13.61 5.84
CA GLY A 156 -5.98 -12.71 6.07
C GLY A 156 -6.38 -11.32 6.53
N ILE A 157 -5.35 -10.51 6.83
CA ILE A 157 -5.47 -9.12 7.26
C ILE A 157 -4.69 -8.23 6.30
N HIS A 158 -5.36 -7.20 5.80
CA HIS A 158 -4.76 -6.15 4.99
C HIS A 158 -4.71 -4.85 5.79
N TYR A 159 -3.54 -4.46 6.30
CA TYR A 159 -3.40 -3.19 7.01
C TYR A 159 -3.24 -2.02 6.04
N ASN A 160 -4.06 -0.99 6.23
CA ASN A 160 -3.89 0.31 5.59
C ASN A 160 -3.89 1.44 6.64
N ILE A 161 -2.80 1.56 7.40
CA ILE A 161 -2.61 2.61 8.41
C ILE A 161 -1.67 3.64 7.81
N GLU A 162 -2.11 4.90 7.74
CA GLU A 162 -1.41 5.95 6.98
C GLU A 162 -1.33 7.26 7.77
N PRO A 163 -0.23 8.03 7.68
CA PRO A 163 1.03 7.69 7.06
C PRO A 163 1.89 6.81 7.99
N VAL A 164 2.67 5.92 7.39
CA VAL A 164 3.77 5.23 8.07
C VAL A 164 5.07 5.73 7.46
N TYR A 165 6.04 6.04 8.31
CA TYR A 165 7.29 6.66 7.89
C TYR A 165 8.43 5.64 7.95
N SER A 166 9.42 5.75 7.07
CA SER A 166 10.60 4.87 7.16
C SER A 166 11.26 4.89 8.55
N GLY A 167 11.59 3.70 9.05
CA GLY A 167 12.16 3.50 10.37
C GLY A 167 11.13 3.51 11.50
N ASP A 168 9.84 3.30 11.21
CA ASP A 168 8.81 3.18 12.22
C ASP A 168 8.82 1.78 12.86
N ASP A 169 9.66 1.62 13.89
CA ASP A 169 9.80 0.37 14.65
C ASP A 169 8.46 -0.11 15.24
N HIS A 170 7.52 0.81 15.54
CA HIS A 170 6.22 0.45 16.09
C HIS A 170 5.33 -0.25 15.05
N PHE A 171 5.41 0.18 13.79
CA PHE A 171 4.71 -0.53 12.71
C PHE A 171 5.33 -1.91 12.47
N ILE A 172 6.66 -2.02 12.49
CA ILE A 172 7.35 -3.32 12.38
C ILE A 172 6.96 -4.27 13.52
N ASP A 173 6.89 -3.76 14.75
CA ASP A 173 6.45 -4.54 15.91
C ASP A 173 4.98 -5.00 15.79
N LEU A 174 4.11 -4.15 15.23
CA LEU A 174 2.72 -4.54 14.91
C LEU A 174 2.70 -5.69 13.90
N LEU A 175 3.40 -5.57 12.77
CA LEU A 175 3.45 -6.61 11.74
C LEU A 175 4.00 -7.92 12.28
N ARG A 176 5.09 -7.87 13.04
CA ARG A 176 5.69 -9.04 13.69
C ARG A 176 4.70 -9.69 14.66
N SER A 177 4.01 -8.91 15.48
CA SER A 177 3.05 -9.41 16.47
C SER A 177 1.82 -10.02 15.79
N THR A 178 1.31 -9.40 14.72
CA THR A 178 0.21 -9.96 13.93
C THR A 178 0.61 -11.28 13.27
N LYS A 179 1.81 -11.37 12.69
CA LYS A 179 2.30 -12.63 12.10
C LYS A 179 2.51 -13.73 13.14
N GLN A 180 3.03 -13.39 14.31
CA GLN A 180 3.15 -14.33 15.43
C GLN A 180 1.78 -14.80 15.94
N MET A 181 0.81 -13.91 16.04
CA MET A 181 -0.57 -14.21 16.46
C MET A 181 -1.27 -15.12 15.45
N ALA A 182 -1.16 -14.81 14.15
CA ALA A 182 -1.73 -15.65 13.10
C ALA A 182 -1.12 -17.07 13.11
N GLY A 183 0.09 -17.24 13.64
CA GLY A 183 0.75 -18.53 13.77
C GLY A 183 1.19 -19.12 12.42
N ALA A 184 1.49 -20.41 12.38
CA ALA A 184 1.85 -21.12 11.15
C ALA A 184 0.63 -21.44 10.24
N SER A 185 -0.48 -20.72 10.42
CA SER A 185 -1.68 -20.89 9.59
C SER A 185 -1.46 -20.26 8.22
N ASP A 186 -2.21 -20.71 7.21
CA ASP A 186 -2.17 -20.17 5.83
C ASP A 186 -2.76 -18.75 5.71
N ASN A 187 -2.91 -18.03 6.82
CA ASN A 187 -3.45 -16.68 6.86
C ASN A 187 -2.47 -15.67 6.27
N VAL A 188 -2.96 -14.84 5.34
CA VAL A 188 -2.14 -13.84 4.65
C VAL A 188 -2.08 -12.55 5.48
N LEU A 189 -0.87 -12.03 5.70
CA LEU A 189 -0.67 -10.66 6.16
C LEU A 189 -0.25 -9.80 4.99
N SER A 190 -1.06 -8.80 4.67
CA SER A 190 -0.78 -7.81 3.62
C SER A 190 -0.82 -6.38 4.16
N VAL A 191 -0.14 -5.48 3.46
CA VAL A 191 -0.13 -4.05 3.79
C VAL A 191 -0.34 -3.22 2.54
N ALA A 192 -1.02 -2.09 2.68
CA ALA A 192 -0.88 -0.99 1.74
C ALA A 192 0.45 -0.29 2.05
N SER A 193 1.30 -0.10 1.03
CA SER A 193 2.61 0.51 1.19
C SER A 193 2.69 1.85 0.47
N ASP A 194 3.44 2.79 1.04
CA ASP A 194 3.95 3.92 0.28
C ASP A 194 4.88 3.41 -0.84
N GLU A 195 5.10 4.26 -1.84
CA GLU A 195 6.00 4.01 -2.96
C GLU A 195 7.45 3.86 -2.48
N LEU A 196 8.22 3.05 -3.20
CA LEU A 196 9.67 2.96 -3.00
C LEU A 196 10.35 4.24 -3.50
N GLU A 197 11.33 4.74 -2.75
CA GLU A 197 12.09 5.90 -3.21
C GLU A 197 12.75 5.65 -4.60
N PRO A 198 12.54 6.51 -5.62
CA PRO A 198 13.07 6.30 -6.96
C PRO A 198 14.60 6.40 -7.01
N CYS A 199 15.18 7.11 -6.05
CA CYS A 199 16.61 7.17 -5.83
C CYS A 199 16.90 7.45 -4.36
N TRP A 200 18.10 7.08 -3.92
CA TRP A 200 18.52 7.23 -2.54
C TRP A 200 18.35 8.67 -2.03
N GLY A 201 17.56 8.82 -0.97
CA GLY A 201 17.30 10.10 -0.30
C GLY A 201 16.14 10.89 -0.91
N ALA A 202 15.46 10.40 -1.94
CA ALA A 202 14.29 11.08 -2.52
C ALA A 202 13.18 11.25 -1.48
N GLU A 203 12.97 10.25 -0.61
CA GLU A 203 12.07 10.34 0.55
C GLU A 203 12.33 11.60 1.38
N ARG A 204 13.59 11.88 1.71
CA ARG A 204 13.95 13.01 2.58
C ARG A 204 13.64 14.36 1.93
N VAL A 205 13.78 14.43 0.61
CA VAL A 205 13.48 15.63 -0.16
C VAL A 205 11.97 15.84 -0.23
N VAL A 206 11.21 14.79 -0.57
CA VAL A 206 9.75 14.87 -0.68
C VAL A 206 9.11 15.26 0.64
N ARG A 207 9.55 14.69 1.76
CA ARG A 207 9.07 15.04 3.11
C ARG A 207 9.24 16.51 3.51
N ILE A 208 10.11 17.27 2.84
CA ILE A 208 10.23 18.72 3.08
C ILE A 208 9.04 19.48 2.49
N PHE A 209 8.44 18.96 1.42
CA PHE A 209 7.42 19.64 0.63
C PHE A 209 6.04 18.97 0.69
N ALA A 210 5.96 17.69 1.07
CA ALA A 210 4.73 16.92 1.15
C ALA A 210 4.31 16.66 2.61
N ASN A 211 3.01 16.71 2.87
CA ASN A 211 2.39 16.36 4.17
C ASN A 211 2.06 14.86 4.28
N GLN A 212 2.47 14.05 3.31
CA GLN A 212 2.34 12.59 3.29
C GLN A 212 3.72 11.96 3.45
N ALA A 213 3.81 10.67 3.84
CA ALA A 213 5.10 9.97 3.95
C ALA A 213 5.89 10.05 2.65
N GLY A 214 5.20 9.90 1.52
CA GLY A 214 5.63 10.30 0.19
C GLY A 214 6.56 9.33 -0.49
N PHE A 215 7.43 8.63 0.26
CA PHE A 215 8.20 7.46 -0.16
C PHE A 215 8.71 6.70 1.08
N TRP A 216 8.85 5.38 0.98
CA TRP A 216 9.71 4.61 1.88
C TRP A 216 11.11 4.47 1.29
N ASN A 217 12.14 4.59 2.13
CA ASN A 217 13.48 4.23 1.69
C ASN A 217 13.60 2.71 1.52
N ARG A 218 14.58 2.31 0.71
CA ARG A 218 14.79 0.91 0.34
C ARG A 218 15.02 -0.02 1.54
N ALA A 219 15.70 0.46 2.59
CA ALA A 219 15.98 -0.36 3.76
C ALA A 219 14.68 -0.71 4.51
N TYR A 220 13.85 0.29 4.75
CA TYR A 220 12.58 0.11 5.44
C TYR A 220 11.56 -0.67 4.58
N TYR A 221 11.51 -0.42 3.28
CA TYR A 221 10.65 -1.17 2.37
C TYR A 221 10.97 -2.68 2.40
N LEU A 222 12.25 -3.05 2.37
CA LEU A 222 12.69 -4.45 2.52
C LEU A 222 12.40 -5.02 3.92
N GLU A 223 12.46 -4.19 4.95
CA GLU A 223 12.14 -4.59 6.31
C GLU A 223 10.64 -4.91 6.45
N VAL A 224 9.75 -4.06 5.93
CA VAL A 224 8.31 -4.33 5.89
C VAL A 224 8.05 -5.59 5.08
N ALA A 225 8.63 -5.71 3.87
CA ALA A 225 8.48 -6.88 3.01
C ALA A 225 8.89 -8.20 3.68
N ALA A 226 9.86 -8.18 4.60
CA ALA A 226 10.28 -9.35 5.34
C ALA A 226 9.26 -9.83 6.39
N HIS A 227 8.30 -8.98 6.77
CA HIS A 227 7.30 -9.27 7.79
C HIS A 227 5.90 -9.53 7.24
N VAL A 228 5.67 -9.32 5.94
CA VAL A 228 4.37 -9.48 5.28
C VAL A 228 4.47 -10.48 4.12
N ASP A 229 3.33 -10.97 3.66
CA ASP A 229 3.25 -11.89 2.52
C ASP A 229 2.91 -11.15 1.22
N GLN A 230 2.30 -9.96 1.33
CA GLN A 230 1.94 -9.10 0.20
C GLN A 230 2.12 -7.62 0.56
N MET A 231 2.54 -6.82 -0.42
CA MET A 231 2.51 -5.36 -0.37
C MET A 231 1.68 -4.85 -1.55
N ALA A 232 0.74 -3.96 -1.26
CA ALA A 232 -0.05 -3.27 -2.26
C ALA A 232 0.42 -1.82 -2.34
N VAL A 233 1.25 -1.52 -3.34
CA VAL A 233 1.83 -0.18 -3.53
C VAL A 233 0.73 0.79 -3.93
N MET A 234 0.55 1.85 -3.14
CA MET A 234 -0.47 2.88 -3.34
C MET A 234 -0.04 3.91 -4.38
N MET A 235 0.27 3.47 -5.60
CA MET A 235 0.80 4.28 -6.70
C MET A 235 -0.29 5.18 -7.33
N TYR A 236 -0.81 6.10 -6.55
CA TYR A 236 -1.80 7.13 -6.91
C TYR A 236 -1.52 8.41 -6.12
N ASP A 237 -2.23 9.51 -6.40
CA ASP A 237 -2.03 10.80 -5.73
C ASP A 237 -0.60 11.39 -5.79
N THR A 238 0.26 10.88 -6.68
CA THR A 238 1.68 11.25 -6.85
C THR A 238 1.96 12.73 -7.18
N ALA A 239 0.92 13.51 -7.51
CA ALA A 239 1.00 14.89 -8.00
C ALA A 239 1.93 15.07 -9.23
N LEU A 240 2.32 13.98 -9.91
CA LEU A 240 3.19 14.04 -11.07
C LEU A 240 2.43 14.65 -12.26
N PRO A 241 2.95 15.71 -12.88
CA PRO A 241 2.20 16.48 -13.89
C PRO A 241 2.20 15.82 -15.28
N ALA A 242 2.86 14.68 -15.46
CA ALA A 242 3.03 14.04 -16.75
C ALA A 242 3.04 12.51 -16.66
N ASP A 243 2.43 11.88 -17.66
CA ASP A 243 2.33 10.43 -17.85
C ASP A 243 3.70 9.73 -17.85
N TRP A 244 4.69 10.29 -18.54
CA TRP A 244 6.02 9.70 -18.64
C TRP A 244 6.79 9.74 -17.32
N LEU A 245 6.54 10.75 -16.46
CA LEU A 245 7.12 10.81 -15.12
C LEU A 245 6.51 9.72 -14.25
N PHE A 246 5.17 9.61 -14.27
CA PHE A 246 4.45 8.56 -13.56
C PHE A 246 4.89 7.16 -14.01
N GLY A 247 4.92 6.90 -15.32
CA GLY A 247 5.38 5.62 -15.86
C GLY A 247 6.86 5.31 -15.56
N THR A 248 7.70 6.36 -15.45
CA THR A 248 9.10 6.19 -15.03
C THR A 248 9.23 5.78 -13.57
N LEU A 249 8.31 6.21 -12.70
CA LEU A 249 8.27 5.82 -11.29
C LEU A 249 7.74 4.38 -11.15
N VAL A 250 6.57 4.11 -11.74
CA VAL A 250 5.87 2.80 -11.64
C VAL A 250 6.71 1.63 -12.14
N GLN A 251 7.59 1.82 -13.12
CA GLN A 251 8.39 0.71 -13.66
C GLN A 251 9.37 0.08 -12.65
N TRP A 252 9.61 0.73 -11.50
CA TRP A 252 10.59 0.31 -10.50
C TRP A 252 9.97 -0.29 -9.23
N GLU A 253 8.65 -0.45 -9.23
CA GLU A 253 7.83 -0.95 -8.11
C GLU A 253 7.38 -2.38 -8.39
#